data_AF-A0A7K9YLL6-F1
#
_entry.id   AF-A0A7K9YLL6-F1
#
_cell.length_a   1.000
_cell.length_b   1.000
_cell.length_c   1.000
_cell.angle_alpha   90.00
_cell.angle_beta   90.00
_cell.angle_gamma   90.00
#
_symmetry.space_group_name_H-M   'P 1'
#
loop_
_entity.id
_entity.type
_entity.pdbx_description
1 polymer ?
#
loop_
_entity_poly.entity_id
_entity_poly.type
_entity_poly.pdbx_seq_one_letter_code
_entity_poly.pdbx_strand_id
1 'polypeptide(L)'
;INQFQVFSETSSPIICNFLSITEFNVSCRYGGVFHVEKNGRYSLTRTEAVELCRALNSTLATLEQFERAHELGFETCRYGFIVGHIVIPRINPYHLCAANHTGIYRLSANTTGRYDAYCYNATESRSKACEPVERIDTSFLSNQSEIVIDNEDGSRYNPDGTRHSGDSSTSGVDDENLGSGSIHDTTPGDTSIRRSSPSYYGSVTPISHMPDHSSGG
;
A
#
# COMPACT_ATOMS: atom_id res chain seq x y z
N ILE A 1 42.10 21.98 -45.83
CA ILE A 1 41.65 21.07 -44.75
C ILE A 1 40.12 21.18 -44.75
N ASN A 2 39.37 20.52 -45.64
CA ASN A 2 38.89 19.11 -45.57
C ASN A 2 38.41 18.77 -44.14
N GLN A 3 37.18 18.35 -43.83
CA GLN A 3 36.11 17.69 -44.59
C GLN A 3 34.70 17.91 -43.95
N PHE A 4 33.66 17.62 -44.75
CA PHE A 4 32.35 16.99 -44.46
C PHE A 4 32.04 16.60 -42.99
N GLN A 5 30.81 16.77 -42.47
CA GLN A 5 29.64 15.99 -42.91
C GLN A 5 28.32 16.62 -42.45
N VAL A 6 27.34 16.59 -43.36
CA VAL A 6 25.92 16.90 -43.12
C VAL A 6 25.33 15.86 -42.17
N PHE A 7 24.63 16.28 -41.12
CA PHE A 7 23.69 15.43 -40.39
C PHE A 7 22.29 16.03 -40.51
N SER A 8 21.55 15.55 -41.50
CA SER A 8 20.10 15.50 -41.48
C SER A 8 19.71 14.07 -41.13
N GLU A 9 19.18 13.84 -39.94
CA GLU A 9 18.29 12.70 -39.70
C GLU A 9 17.44 12.95 -38.45
N THR A 10 16.17 12.67 -38.64
CA THR A 10 15.04 12.95 -37.77
C THR A 10 15.18 12.23 -36.42
N SER A 11 15.34 12.98 -35.34
CA SER A 11 15.11 12.44 -33.99
C SER A 11 13.61 12.23 -33.81
N SER A 12 13.14 11.02 -34.15
CA SER A 12 11.85 10.52 -33.66
C SER A 12 11.81 10.74 -32.14
N PRO A 13 10.70 11.23 -31.57
CA PRO A 13 10.58 11.29 -30.13
C PRO A 13 10.67 9.84 -29.65
N ILE A 14 11.66 9.55 -28.81
CA ILE A 14 11.60 8.38 -27.95
C ILE A 14 10.33 8.61 -27.13
N ILE A 15 9.23 7.99 -27.54
CA ILE A 15 8.08 7.78 -26.69
C ILE A 15 8.64 6.92 -25.57
N CYS A 16 9.04 7.53 -24.46
CA CYS A 16 9.08 6.82 -23.19
C CYS A 16 7.65 6.33 -22.98
N ASN A 17 7.35 5.14 -23.48
CA ASN A 17 6.20 4.38 -23.08
C ASN A 17 6.41 4.16 -21.58
N PHE A 18 5.90 5.09 -20.77
CA PHE A 18 5.58 4.82 -19.39
C PHE A 18 4.58 3.68 -19.47
N LEU A 19 5.06 2.43 -19.38
CA LEU A 19 4.21 1.30 -19.07
C LEU A 19 3.56 1.68 -17.73
N SER A 20 2.29 2.06 -17.79
CA SER A 20 1.54 2.38 -16.59
C SER A 20 1.24 1.05 -15.91
N ILE A 21 2.04 0.70 -14.91
CA ILE A 21 1.75 -0.44 -14.05
C ILE A 21 0.47 -0.12 -13.28
N THR A 22 -0.48 -1.04 -13.32
CA THR A 22 -1.67 -1.03 -12.47
C THR A 22 -1.40 -1.93 -11.27
N GLU A 23 -1.44 -1.34 -10.08
CA GLU A 23 -1.23 -2.04 -8.82
C GLU A 23 -2.56 -2.25 -8.11
N PHE A 24 -2.81 -3.48 -7.67
CA PHE A 24 -3.93 -3.83 -6.82
C PHE A 24 -3.44 -4.23 -5.44
N ASN A 25 -3.71 -3.41 -4.44
CA ASN A 25 -3.43 -3.75 -3.04
C ASN A 25 -4.61 -4.53 -2.46
N VAL A 26 -4.35 -5.73 -1.94
CA VAL A 26 -5.37 -6.69 -1.49
C VAL A 26 -5.16 -7.04 -0.02
N SER A 27 -6.21 -6.87 0.79
CA SER A 27 -6.19 -7.24 2.21
C SER A 27 -6.41 -8.73 2.46
N CYS A 28 -6.19 -9.16 3.69
CA CYS A 28 -6.74 -10.41 4.23
C CYS A 28 -8.26 -10.45 4.05
N ARG A 29 -8.80 -11.66 3.95
CA ARG A 29 -10.23 -11.95 3.92
C ARG A 29 -10.74 -12.19 5.34
N TYR A 30 -11.87 -11.60 5.68
CA TYR A 30 -12.60 -11.81 6.93
C TYR A 30 -13.99 -12.33 6.61
N GLY A 31 -14.28 -13.59 6.95
CA GLY A 31 -15.52 -14.25 6.53
C GLY A 31 -15.76 -14.15 5.01
N GLY A 32 -14.68 -14.23 4.23
CA GLY A 32 -14.68 -14.08 2.76
C GLY A 32 -14.63 -12.64 2.23
N VAL A 33 -14.84 -11.60 3.04
CA VAL A 33 -14.78 -10.20 2.60
C VAL A 33 -13.35 -9.65 2.67
N PHE A 34 -12.93 -8.94 1.63
CA PHE A 34 -11.63 -8.26 1.58
C PHE A 34 -11.71 -6.93 0.84
N HIS A 35 -10.76 -6.05 1.12
CA HIS A 35 -10.58 -4.76 0.46
C HIS A 35 -9.64 -4.89 -0.73
N VAL A 36 -9.93 -4.13 -1.78
CA VAL A 36 -9.05 -3.97 -2.95
C VAL A 36 -8.93 -2.50 -3.31
N GLU A 37 -7.70 -1.98 -3.32
CA GLU A 37 -7.34 -0.63 -3.73
C GLU A 37 -6.56 -0.65 -5.05
N LYS A 38 -6.86 0.30 -5.95
CA LYS A 38 -6.19 0.42 -7.25
C LYS A 38 -5.25 1.64 -7.25
N ASN A 39 -3.96 1.40 -7.51
CA ASN A 39 -2.92 2.42 -7.71
C ASN A 39 -2.76 3.41 -6.53
N GLY A 40 -2.98 2.97 -5.29
CA GLY A 40 -2.80 3.82 -4.10
C GLY A 40 -3.78 5.00 -3.99
N ARG A 41 -4.89 4.98 -4.75
CA ARG A 41 -5.86 6.09 -4.79
C ARG A 41 -7.27 5.61 -5.09
N TYR A 42 -8.26 6.39 -4.66
CA TYR A 42 -9.65 6.20 -5.06
C TYR A 42 -9.81 6.39 -6.57
N SER A 43 -9.93 5.27 -7.28
CA SER A 43 -9.91 5.26 -8.76
C SER A 43 -10.87 4.28 -9.40
N LEU A 44 -11.65 3.51 -8.64
CA LEU A 44 -12.67 2.64 -9.21
C LEU A 44 -14.00 3.40 -9.27
N THR A 45 -14.71 3.25 -10.37
CA THR A 45 -16.16 3.45 -10.44
C THR A 45 -16.86 2.20 -9.91
N ARG A 46 -18.18 2.29 -9.65
CA ARG A 46 -18.95 1.10 -9.21
C ARG A 46 -18.86 -0.05 -10.21
N THR A 47 -18.92 0.23 -11.52
CA THR A 47 -18.83 -0.80 -12.56
C THR A 47 -17.45 -1.46 -12.58
N GLU A 48 -16.38 -0.65 -12.53
CA GLU A 48 -15.00 -1.17 -12.44
C GLU A 48 -14.80 -1.99 -11.16
N ALA A 49 -15.42 -1.62 -10.04
CA ALA A 49 -15.36 -2.40 -8.80
C ALA A 49 -16.05 -3.78 -8.93
N VAL A 50 -17.19 -3.86 -9.63
CA VAL A 50 -17.86 -5.13 -9.94
C VAL A 50 -16.97 -6.01 -10.81
N GLU A 51 -16.37 -5.44 -11.85
CA GLU A 51 -15.46 -6.15 -12.76
C GLU A 51 -14.20 -6.62 -12.04
N LEU A 52 -13.61 -5.79 -11.18
CA LEU A 52 -12.44 -6.14 -10.38
C LEU A 52 -12.72 -7.27 -9.40
N CYS A 53 -13.85 -7.24 -8.68
CA CYS A 53 -14.20 -8.37 -7.83
C CYS A 53 -14.39 -9.66 -8.65
N ARG A 54 -15.02 -9.57 -9.83
CA ARG A 54 -15.18 -10.73 -10.72
C ARG A 54 -13.84 -11.29 -11.20
N ALA A 55 -12.90 -10.41 -11.56
CA ALA A 55 -11.53 -10.78 -11.94
C ALA A 55 -10.81 -11.54 -10.82
N LEU A 56 -11.16 -11.27 -9.57
CA LEU A 56 -10.65 -11.92 -8.36
C LEU A 56 -11.52 -13.12 -7.91
N ASN A 57 -12.26 -13.73 -8.84
CA ASN A 57 -13.19 -14.85 -8.56
C ASN A 57 -14.16 -14.58 -7.40
N SER A 58 -14.60 -13.32 -7.30
CA SER A 58 -15.38 -12.80 -6.18
C SER A 58 -16.54 -11.95 -6.69
N THR A 59 -17.42 -11.53 -5.79
CA THR A 59 -18.48 -10.55 -6.07
C THR A 59 -18.30 -9.32 -5.19
N LEU A 60 -19.00 -8.21 -5.47
CA LEU A 60 -19.13 -7.18 -4.43
C LEU A 60 -19.76 -7.81 -3.18
N ALA A 61 -19.23 -7.46 -2.01
CA ALA A 61 -19.81 -7.91 -0.75
C ALA A 61 -21.24 -7.35 -0.60
N THR A 62 -22.15 -8.16 -0.09
CA THR A 62 -23.45 -7.70 0.41
C THR A 62 -23.29 -7.03 1.76
N LEU A 63 -24.28 -6.25 2.19
CA LEU A 63 -24.25 -5.62 3.52
C LEU A 63 -24.14 -6.67 4.64
N GLU A 64 -24.87 -7.77 4.56
CA GLU A 64 -24.84 -8.85 5.56
C GLU A 64 -23.45 -9.51 5.66
N GLN A 65 -22.84 -9.83 4.51
CA GLN A 65 -21.47 -10.36 4.48
C GLN A 65 -20.47 -9.35 5.06
N PHE A 66 -20.68 -8.06 4.79
CA PHE A 66 -19.81 -6.98 5.27
C PHE A 66 -19.94 -6.75 6.78
N GLU A 67 -21.17 -6.81 7.32
CA GLU A 67 -21.45 -6.80 8.77
C GLU A 67 -20.78 -7.98 9.45
N ARG A 68 -20.91 -9.19 8.88
CA ARG A 68 -20.23 -10.37 9.40
C ARG A 68 -18.70 -10.23 9.41
N ALA A 69 -18.12 -9.66 8.37
CA ALA A 69 -16.68 -9.41 8.31
C ALA A 69 -16.23 -8.41 9.37
N HIS A 70 -17.02 -7.35 9.61
CA HIS A 70 -16.75 -6.34 10.64
C HIS A 70 -16.75 -6.96 12.04
N GLU A 71 -17.71 -7.84 12.35
CA GLU A 71 -17.73 -8.61 13.61
C GLU A 71 -16.49 -9.50 13.80
N LEU A 72 -15.89 -9.95 12.70
CA LEU A 72 -14.68 -10.78 12.69
C LEU A 72 -13.39 -9.95 12.81
N GLY A 73 -13.49 -8.63 12.92
CA GLY A 73 -12.33 -7.75 13.08
C GLY A 73 -11.95 -6.96 11.82
N PHE A 74 -12.77 -6.96 10.77
CA PHE A 74 -12.46 -6.23 9.55
C PHE A 74 -12.67 -4.72 9.73
N GLU A 75 -11.58 -3.94 9.66
CA GLU A 75 -11.62 -2.48 9.61
C GLU A 75 -10.63 -1.93 8.56
N THR A 76 -10.95 -0.77 7.98
CA THR A 76 -10.04 -0.06 7.08
C THR A 76 -10.15 1.46 7.31
N CYS A 77 -9.26 2.23 6.70
CA CYS A 77 -9.40 3.69 6.60
C CYS A 77 -9.84 4.14 5.20
N ARG A 78 -10.58 3.28 4.48
CA ARG A 78 -10.87 3.48 3.06
C ARG A 78 -12.36 3.35 2.76
N TYR A 79 -12.88 4.27 1.96
CA TYR A 79 -14.21 4.14 1.39
C TYR A 79 -14.18 3.17 0.21
N GLY A 80 -15.12 2.22 0.20
CA GLY A 80 -15.21 1.25 -0.87
C GLY A 80 -16.64 0.85 -1.19
N PHE A 81 -16.83 0.37 -2.43
CA PHE A 81 -18.13 -0.10 -2.89
C PHE A 81 -18.47 -1.46 -2.27
N ILE A 82 -19.71 -1.58 -1.81
CA ILE A 82 -20.44 -2.83 -1.60
C ILE A 82 -21.70 -2.80 -2.49
N VAL A 83 -22.51 -3.87 -2.45
CA VAL A 83 -23.83 -3.87 -3.11
C VAL A 83 -24.68 -2.72 -2.55
N GLY A 84 -25.10 -1.80 -3.42
CA GLY A 84 -25.98 -0.67 -3.09
C GLY A 84 -25.35 0.50 -2.32
N HIS A 85 -24.21 0.32 -1.65
CA HIS A 85 -23.64 1.36 -0.76
C HIS A 85 -22.15 1.61 -0.99
N ILE A 86 -21.65 2.74 -0.47
CA ILE A 86 -20.23 3.03 -0.29
C ILE A 86 -20.01 3.11 1.21
N VAL A 87 -19.08 2.32 1.73
CA VAL A 87 -18.92 2.11 3.16
C VAL A 87 -17.48 2.22 3.60
N ILE A 88 -17.27 2.44 4.90
CA ILE A 88 -15.98 2.31 5.58
C ILE A 88 -16.21 1.57 6.92
N PRO A 89 -15.59 0.41 7.15
CA PRO A 89 -15.72 -0.34 8.39
C PRO A 89 -14.71 0.16 9.42
N ARG A 90 -15.17 0.61 10.59
CA ARG A 90 -14.31 1.09 11.68
C ARG A 90 -14.57 0.30 12.95
N ILE A 91 -13.53 -0.23 13.59
CA ILE A 91 -13.64 -0.83 14.92
C ILE A 91 -13.11 0.18 15.94
N ASN A 92 -11.90 0.68 15.68
CA ASN A 92 -11.26 1.68 16.53
C ASN A 92 -11.57 3.11 16.03
N PRO A 93 -11.91 4.06 16.90
CA PRO A 93 -12.12 5.45 16.47
C PRO A 93 -10.79 6.06 16.00
N TYR A 94 -10.82 6.73 14.84
CA TYR A 94 -9.68 7.50 14.35
C TYR A 94 -10.16 8.76 13.61
N HIS A 95 -9.56 9.90 13.96
CA HIS A 95 -10.06 11.20 13.50
C HIS A 95 -9.97 11.40 11.98
N LEU A 96 -9.03 10.74 11.29
CA LEU A 96 -8.94 10.78 9.83
C LEU A 96 -9.79 9.73 9.11
N CYS A 97 -10.29 8.70 9.80
CA CYS A 97 -11.17 7.69 9.21
C CYS A 97 -12.62 7.93 9.67
N ALA A 98 -13.48 8.42 8.75
CA ALA A 98 -14.89 8.67 9.05
C ALA A 98 -15.14 9.54 10.31
N ALA A 99 -14.25 10.50 10.59
CA ALA A 99 -14.37 11.45 11.70
C ALA A 99 -14.65 10.80 13.07
N ASN A 100 -13.83 9.80 13.46
CA ASN A 100 -13.98 9.01 14.70
C ASN A 100 -15.21 8.09 14.78
N HIS A 101 -15.98 7.91 13.70
CA HIS A 101 -17.10 6.97 13.70
C HIS A 101 -16.62 5.51 13.91
N THR A 102 -17.40 4.72 14.63
CA THR A 102 -17.21 3.26 14.81
C THR A 102 -18.42 2.49 14.26
N GLY A 103 -18.23 1.26 13.86
CA GLY A 103 -19.19 0.50 13.06
C GLY A 103 -19.04 0.74 11.57
N ILE A 104 -20.06 0.39 10.80
CA ILE A 104 -20.08 0.55 9.34
C ILE A 104 -20.66 1.91 8.99
N TYR A 105 -19.78 2.86 8.65
CA TYR A 105 -20.22 4.17 8.20
C TYR A 105 -20.61 4.11 6.71
N ARG A 106 -21.83 4.55 6.40
CA ARG A 106 -22.36 4.61 5.03
C ARG A 106 -22.25 6.04 4.51
N LEU A 107 -21.57 6.20 3.38
CA LEU A 107 -21.43 7.50 2.75
C LEU A 107 -22.76 7.90 2.09
N SER A 108 -23.29 9.06 2.46
CA SER A 108 -24.60 9.58 1.99
C SER A 108 -24.49 10.55 0.80
N ALA A 109 -23.31 11.15 0.58
CA ALA A 109 -23.04 12.11 -0.49
C ALA A 109 -21.91 11.59 -1.41
N ASN A 110 -21.72 12.23 -2.57
CA ASN A 110 -20.67 11.87 -3.54
C ASN A 110 -20.74 10.41 -4.01
N THR A 111 -21.94 9.86 -4.15
CA THR A 111 -22.16 8.45 -4.53
C THR A 111 -21.75 8.13 -5.97
N THR A 112 -21.51 9.16 -6.78
CA THR A 112 -20.94 9.08 -8.14
C THR A 112 -19.41 9.22 -8.16
N GLY A 113 -18.78 9.38 -6.99
CA GLY A 113 -17.33 9.46 -6.85
C GLY A 113 -16.63 8.15 -7.20
N ARG A 114 -15.31 8.21 -7.24
CA ARG A 114 -14.45 7.04 -7.35
C ARG A 114 -14.01 6.61 -5.95
N TYR A 115 -13.90 5.31 -5.72
CA TYR A 115 -13.57 4.71 -4.42
C TYR A 115 -12.79 3.41 -4.63
N ASP A 116 -12.59 2.65 -3.55
CA ASP A 116 -12.04 1.30 -3.60
C ASP A 116 -13.18 0.26 -3.72
N ALA A 117 -12.87 -1.03 -3.65
CA ALA A 117 -13.86 -2.11 -3.68
C ALA A 117 -13.78 -2.98 -2.42
N TYR A 118 -14.93 -3.49 -1.99
CA TYR A 118 -15.01 -4.59 -1.03
C TYR A 118 -15.60 -5.81 -1.72
N CYS A 119 -14.77 -6.83 -1.88
CA CYS A 119 -15.11 -8.05 -2.57
C CYS A 119 -15.40 -9.17 -1.58
N TYR A 120 -16.19 -10.14 -2.00
CA TYR A 120 -16.54 -11.34 -1.23
C TYR A 120 -16.22 -12.59 -2.04
N ASN A 121 -15.37 -13.45 -1.47
CA ASN A 121 -15.05 -14.76 -2.01
C ASN A 121 -15.88 -15.84 -1.29
N ALA A 122 -16.84 -16.43 -2.01
CA ALA A 122 -17.73 -17.46 -1.46
C ALA A 122 -17.04 -18.79 -1.12
N THR A 123 -15.83 -19.02 -1.64
CA THR A 123 -15.05 -20.23 -1.34
C THR A 123 -14.29 -20.14 -0.02
N GLU A 124 -14.16 -18.94 0.54
CA GLU A 124 -13.49 -18.70 1.81
C GLU A 124 -14.48 -18.85 2.97
N SER A 125 -14.27 -19.87 3.80
CA SER A 125 -15.14 -20.20 4.94
C SER A 125 -14.48 -19.91 6.29
N ARG A 126 -13.20 -19.56 6.31
CA ARG A 126 -12.48 -19.22 7.55
C ARG A 126 -12.88 -17.84 8.06
N SER A 127 -12.76 -17.66 9.38
CA SER A 127 -12.99 -16.36 10.03
C SER A 127 -12.03 -15.28 9.53
N LYS A 128 -10.76 -15.63 9.34
CA LYS A 128 -9.72 -14.78 8.76
C LYS A 128 -8.78 -15.63 7.91
N ALA A 129 -8.42 -15.14 6.74
CA ALA A 129 -7.54 -15.80 5.78
C ALA A 129 -6.62 -14.76 5.14
N CYS A 130 -5.31 -14.95 5.24
CA CYS A 130 -4.30 -14.00 4.78
C CYS A 130 -3.35 -14.60 3.74
N GLU A 131 -3.66 -15.79 3.21
CA GLU A 131 -2.88 -16.40 2.14
C GLU A 131 -2.92 -15.50 0.90
N PRO A 132 -1.84 -15.35 0.13
CA PRO A 132 -1.79 -14.38 -0.96
C PRO A 132 -2.76 -14.73 -2.09
N VAL A 133 -3.28 -13.68 -2.74
CA VAL A 133 -3.93 -13.79 -4.03
C VAL A 133 -2.84 -13.82 -5.10
N GLU A 134 -2.70 -14.97 -5.75
CA GLU A 134 -1.64 -15.19 -6.73
C GLU A 134 -2.07 -14.85 -8.16
N ARG A 135 -3.38 -14.91 -8.47
CA ARG A 135 -3.88 -14.79 -9.84
C ARG A 135 -5.08 -13.87 -9.92
N ILE A 136 -5.20 -13.20 -11.05
CA ILE A 136 -6.35 -12.37 -11.42
C ILE A 136 -6.73 -12.63 -12.87
N ASP A 137 -8.02 -12.82 -13.14
CA ASP A 137 -8.52 -13.00 -14.50
C ASP A 137 -8.63 -11.63 -15.19
N THR A 138 -7.64 -11.33 -16.03
CA THR A 138 -7.54 -10.06 -16.75
C THR A 138 -8.57 -9.90 -17.86
N SER A 139 -9.33 -10.94 -18.22
CA SER A 139 -10.37 -10.84 -19.25
C SER A 139 -11.45 -9.81 -18.90
N PHE A 140 -11.62 -9.51 -17.61
CA PHE A 140 -12.55 -8.50 -17.10
C PHE A 140 -11.92 -7.11 -16.91
N LEU A 141 -10.60 -6.99 -17.04
CA LEU A 141 -9.86 -5.74 -16.82
C LEU A 141 -9.47 -5.15 -18.17
N SER A 142 -10.33 -4.28 -18.68
CA SER A 142 -10.06 -3.54 -19.91
C SER A 142 -8.84 -2.63 -19.70
N ASN A 143 -7.67 -2.96 -20.29
CA ASN A 143 -6.58 -2.07 -20.76
C ASN A 143 -5.21 -2.79 -20.80
N GLN A 144 -4.35 -2.41 -21.76
CA GLN A 144 -2.97 -2.91 -21.95
C GLN A 144 -1.97 -2.34 -20.92
N SER A 145 -2.30 -2.42 -19.63
CA SER A 145 -1.35 -2.12 -18.54
C SER A 145 -0.77 -3.40 -17.98
N GLU A 146 0.52 -3.39 -17.62
CA GLU A 146 1.08 -4.39 -16.71
C GLU A 146 0.32 -4.32 -15.39
N ILE A 147 -0.07 -5.46 -14.83
CA ILE A 147 -0.83 -5.55 -13.58
C ILE A 147 0.05 -6.21 -12.54
N VAL A 148 0.05 -5.69 -11.32
CA VAL A 148 0.72 -6.28 -10.16
C VAL A 148 -0.28 -6.37 -9.01
N ILE A 149 -0.30 -7.52 -8.35
CA ILE A 149 -1.11 -7.78 -7.15
C ILE A 149 -0.18 -7.69 -5.94
N ASP A 150 -0.46 -6.74 -5.06
CA ASP A 150 0.29 -6.51 -3.83
C ASP A 150 -0.55 -6.97 -2.64
N ASN A 151 -0.09 -8.04 -1.99
CA ASN A 151 -0.79 -8.66 -0.89
C ASN A 151 -0.36 -8.07 0.46
N GLU A 152 -1.22 -8.22 1.47
CA GLU A 152 -0.95 -7.75 2.83
C GLU A 152 0.31 -8.37 3.47
N ASP A 153 0.72 -9.58 3.05
CA ASP A 153 1.96 -10.23 3.50
C ASP A 153 3.24 -9.68 2.83
N GLY A 154 3.09 -8.70 1.93
CA GLY A 154 4.18 -8.10 1.16
C GLY A 154 4.55 -8.87 -0.11
N SER A 155 3.90 -10.00 -0.39
CA SER A 155 4.14 -10.75 -1.63
C SER A 155 3.48 -10.08 -2.84
N ARG A 156 4.22 -10.06 -3.95
CA ARG A 156 3.81 -9.42 -5.20
C ARG A 156 3.67 -10.45 -6.31
N TYR A 157 2.58 -10.41 -7.06
CA TYR A 157 2.28 -11.37 -8.11
C TYR A 157 1.86 -10.69 -9.42
N ASN A 158 2.32 -11.27 -10.53
CA ASN A 158 1.80 -10.97 -11.86
C ASN A 158 0.45 -11.69 -12.07
N PRO A 159 -0.34 -11.31 -13.08
CA PRO A 159 -1.69 -11.88 -13.25
C PRO A 159 -1.71 -13.37 -13.57
N ASP A 160 -0.62 -13.90 -14.13
CA ASP A 160 -0.46 -15.31 -14.49
C ASP A 160 -0.13 -16.22 -13.30
N GLY A 161 0.15 -15.65 -12.12
CA GLY A 161 0.58 -16.40 -10.93
C GLY A 161 2.08 -16.45 -10.73
N THR A 162 2.87 -15.85 -11.61
CA THR A 162 4.31 -15.72 -11.37
C THR A 162 4.58 -14.64 -10.33
N ARG A 163 5.58 -14.85 -9.47
CA ARG A 163 6.02 -13.81 -8.53
C ARG A 163 6.55 -12.62 -9.32
N HIS A 164 6.11 -11.41 -8.94
CA HIS A 164 6.59 -10.19 -9.56
C HIS A 164 7.96 -9.82 -8.98
N SER A 165 9.02 -10.02 -9.77
CA SER A 165 10.39 -9.65 -9.40
C SER A 165 10.61 -8.15 -9.63
N GLY A 166 10.09 -7.34 -8.70
CA GLY A 166 10.42 -5.92 -8.58
C GLY A 166 11.27 -5.73 -7.33
N ASP A 167 12.58 -5.64 -7.56
CA ASP A 167 13.68 -5.44 -6.60
C ASP A 167 13.26 -5.23 -5.13
N SER A 168 13.21 -6.32 -4.37
CA SER A 168 13.25 -6.25 -2.91
C SER A 168 14.70 -5.91 -2.53
N SER A 169 15.12 -4.67 -2.78
CA SER A 169 16.33 -4.09 -2.21
C SER A 169 16.10 -3.82 -0.71
N THR A 170 15.92 -4.89 0.05
CA THR A 170 16.55 -4.95 1.37
C THR A 170 17.94 -5.50 1.10
N SER A 171 18.94 -4.62 1.13
CA SER A 171 20.35 -5.01 1.18
C SER A 171 20.56 -5.91 2.39
N GLY A 172 20.44 -7.22 2.18
CA GLY A 172 20.99 -8.23 3.06
C GLY A 172 22.49 -8.05 3.01
N VAL A 173 23.08 -7.73 4.15
CA VAL A 173 24.52 -7.75 4.32
C VAL A 173 24.89 -9.23 4.27
N ASP A 174 25.36 -9.70 3.12
CA ASP A 174 25.94 -11.03 3.01
C ASP A 174 27.31 -11.00 3.71
N ASP A 175 27.33 -11.34 5.00
CA ASP A 175 28.56 -11.61 5.75
C ASP A 175 29.11 -12.99 5.34
N GLU A 176 29.88 -13.01 4.26
CA GLU A 176 30.72 -14.14 3.86
C GLU A 176 32.14 -13.62 3.62
N ASN A 177 32.98 -13.58 4.67
CA ASN A 177 34.42 -13.86 4.49
C ASN A 177 35.12 -14.26 5.80
N LEU A 178 35.76 -15.44 5.78
CA LEU A 178 36.56 -16.03 6.86
C LEU A 178 38.07 -15.95 6.54
N GLY A 179 38.87 -15.48 7.52
CA GLY A 179 40.32 -15.76 7.71
C GLY A 179 41.30 -14.98 6.80
N SER A 180 42.53 -14.61 7.18
CA SER A 180 43.45 -15.03 8.24
C SER A 180 44.45 -13.89 8.59
N GLY A 181 45.07 -13.93 9.78
CA GLY A 181 45.81 -12.82 10.38
C GLY A 181 47.28 -12.63 10.00
N SER A 182 47.94 -11.66 10.68
CA SER A 182 49.38 -11.66 10.96
C SER A 182 49.72 -10.67 12.09
N ILE A 183 50.69 -11.04 12.92
CA ILE A 183 51.11 -10.40 14.17
C ILE A 183 52.43 -9.65 13.93
N HIS A 184 52.50 -8.33 14.20
CA HIS A 184 53.73 -7.68 14.66
C HIS A 184 53.47 -6.33 15.35
N ASP A 185 54.44 -5.99 16.19
CA ASP A 185 54.40 -5.32 17.49
C ASP A 185 54.72 -3.80 17.44
N THR A 186 54.70 -3.16 18.61
CA THR A 186 55.36 -1.91 19.05
C THR A 186 54.57 -0.58 19.06
N THR A 187 54.31 -0.09 20.28
CA THR A 187 53.95 1.30 20.71
C THR A 187 55.26 2.09 20.98
N PRO A 188 55.37 3.44 21.17
CA PRO A 188 54.40 4.56 21.22
C PRO A 188 54.72 5.73 20.25
N GLY A 189 53.73 6.60 19.97
CA GLY A 189 53.99 7.87 19.30
C GLY A 189 52.74 8.73 19.12
N ASP A 190 52.70 9.82 19.87
CA ASP A 190 51.69 10.87 19.96
C ASP A 190 51.38 11.56 18.62
N THR A 191 50.11 11.78 18.28
CA THR A 191 49.60 13.08 17.79
C THR A 191 48.09 13.10 17.59
N SER A 192 47.54 14.25 17.92
CA SER A 192 46.15 14.68 17.98
C SER A 192 45.37 14.58 16.66
N ILE A 193 44.05 14.37 16.77
CA ILE A 193 43.02 15.36 16.39
C ILE A 193 41.63 14.86 16.84
N ARG A 194 40.99 15.68 17.67
CA ARG A 194 39.57 15.64 18.02
C ARG A 194 38.71 15.81 16.77
N ARG A 195 37.65 15.01 16.64
CA ARG A 195 36.33 15.55 16.26
C ARG A 195 35.20 14.66 16.78
N SER A 196 34.68 15.02 17.95
CA SER A 196 33.37 14.56 18.42
C SER A 196 32.30 15.45 17.80
N SER A 197 31.23 14.84 17.26
CA SER A 197 29.91 15.47 17.24
C SER A 197 28.82 14.40 17.37
N PRO A 198 27.71 14.73 18.07
CA PRO A 198 26.94 13.75 18.83
C PRO A 198 25.56 13.46 18.22
N SER A 199 25.00 12.34 18.68
CA SER A 199 23.66 11.82 18.44
C SER A 199 22.56 12.73 19.01
N TYR A 200 21.49 12.92 18.24
CA TYR A 200 20.30 13.69 18.60
C TYR A 200 19.18 12.73 19.05
N TYR A 201 19.01 12.58 20.36
CA TYR A 201 17.78 12.07 20.96
C TYR A 201 17.46 12.97 22.18
N GLY A 202 16.41 13.78 22.05
CA GLY A 202 15.87 14.61 23.11
C GLY A 202 14.55 14.05 23.60
N SER A 203 14.59 13.41 24.75
CA SER A 203 13.45 12.88 25.51
C SER A 203 12.67 13.98 26.26
N VAL A 204 11.38 13.68 26.43
CA VAL A 204 10.27 14.39 27.08
C VAL A 204 10.51 14.77 28.55
N THR A 205 9.89 15.86 29.05
CA THR A 205 9.44 16.07 30.45
C THR A 205 8.56 17.36 30.58
N PRO A 206 7.79 17.60 31.69
CA PRO A 206 6.33 17.76 31.63
C PRO A 206 5.73 19.09 32.17
N ILE A 207 4.40 19.13 32.12
CA ILE A 207 3.37 20.13 32.50
C ILE A 207 3.59 20.93 33.81
N SER A 208 3.26 22.23 33.79
CA SER A 208 2.66 22.93 34.94
C SER A 208 1.73 24.09 34.53
N HIS A 209 0.58 24.11 35.20
CA HIS A 209 -0.57 25.01 35.20
C HIS A 209 -0.28 26.52 35.32
N MET A 210 -1.12 27.38 34.71
CA MET A 210 -1.36 28.78 35.14
C MET A 210 -2.84 29.16 34.89
N PRO A 211 -3.48 29.96 35.77
CA PRO A 211 -4.92 30.19 35.79
C PRO A 211 -5.40 31.50 35.11
N ASP A 212 -6.69 31.54 34.82
CA ASP A 212 -7.47 32.65 34.26
C ASP A 212 -7.45 33.92 35.12
N HIS A 213 -7.36 35.09 34.48
CA HIS A 213 -7.94 36.32 35.01
C HIS A 213 -8.55 37.20 33.91
N SER A 214 -9.80 37.57 34.15
CA SER A 214 -10.67 38.46 33.38
C SER A 214 -10.49 39.93 33.79
N SER A 215 -10.61 40.87 32.83
CA SER A 215 -10.97 42.31 32.96
C SER A 215 -11.03 42.87 31.52
N GLY A 216 -12.04 43.54 30.99
CA GLY A 216 -12.97 44.51 31.60
C GLY A 216 -12.46 45.93 31.30
N GLY A 217 -12.94 46.54 30.20
CA GLY A 217 -12.61 47.89 29.76
C GLY A 217 -12.95 48.15 28.30
#